data_AF-A0A8J5R483-F1
#
_entry.id   AF-A0A8J5R483-F1
#
_cell.length_a   1.000
_cell.length_b   1.000
_cell.length_c   1.000
_cell.angle_alpha   90.00
_cell.angle_beta   90.00
_cell.angle_gamma   90.00
#
_symmetry.space_group_name_H-M   'P 1'
#
loop_
_entity.id
_entity.type
_entity.pdbx_description
1 polymer ?
#
loop_
_entity_poly.entity_id
_entity_poly.type
_entity_poly.pdbx_seq_one_letter_code
_entity_poly.pdbx_strand_id
1 'polypeptide(L)'
;MTMADSNYERVDVFFRGNFPSKAAAFAKKRRTFSFLLFCGYSSQRTMVYNIKWIIPKLKNPSKLWNFASTLTFAAVGIVSKLIIPDSIHRLKWGVGRLILESPVTPIVVPIYHVGMDQVLPNEPPYIIKLFKKVTIKYGEPIDFSKLLAELRASNADEVQARKAITDYIDAELLRLKKETEELHVKL
;
A
#
# COMPACT_ATOMS: atom_id res chain seq x y z
N MET A 1 -15.00 -31.79 29.20
CA MET A 1 -16.07 -32.42 28.39
C MET A 1 -17.06 -31.31 28.11
N THR A 2 -17.03 -30.60 26.99
CA THR A 2 -16.94 -31.04 25.59
C THR A 2 -16.28 -29.99 24.66
N MET A 3 -15.43 -30.51 23.77
CA MET A 3 -15.27 -30.16 22.34
C MET A 3 -15.08 -28.69 21.92
N ALA A 4 -13.84 -28.31 21.67
CA ALA A 4 -13.47 -27.46 20.52
C ALA A 4 -11.97 -27.54 20.12
N ASP A 5 -11.16 -28.40 20.77
CA ASP A 5 -9.83 -28.78 20.28
C ASP A 5 -9.95 -29.88 19.23
N SER A 6 -9.98 -29.54 17.92
CA SER A 6 -9.64 -30.54 16.87
C SER A 6 -9.41 -30.05 15.43
N ASN A 7 -9.35 -28.76 15.08
CA ASN A 7 -9.31 -28.35 13.65
C ASN A 7 -8.23 -27.31 13.31
N TYR A 8 -6.99 -27.57 13.73
CA TYR A 8 -5.83 -26.84 13.24
C TYR A 8 -4.75 -27.81 12.73
N GLU A 9 -5.09 -28.59 11.70
CA GLU A 9 -4.10 -29.23 10.82
C GLU A 9 -4.54 -29.16 9.35
N ARG A 10 -3.70 -28.48 8.57
CA ARG A 10 -3.16 -28.91 7.26
C ARG A 10 -4.07 -28.90 6.00
N VAL A 11 -3.63 -28.05 5.07
CA VAL A 11 -3.67 -28.04 3.58
C VAL A 11 -5.00 -27.79 2.84
N ASP A 12 -5.00 -26.75 1.99
CA ASP A 12 -5.35 -26.94 0.57
C ASP A 12 -4.70 -25.88 -0.34
N VAL A 13 -3.92 -26.40 -1.27
CA VAL A 13 -3.37 -25.73 -2.45
C VAL A 13 -4.46 -25.73 -3.51
N PHE A 14 -5.09 -24.58 -3.79
CA PHE A 14 -6.12 -24.52 -4.83
C PHE A 14 -6.15 -23.18 -5.56
N PHE A 15 -5.50 -23.14 -6.74
CA PHE A 15 -6.00 -22.42 -7.92
C PHE A 15 -5.57 -23.17 -9.18
N ARG A 16 -6.24 -24.30 -9.45
CA ARG A 16 -6.38 -24.87 -10.80
C ARG A 16 -7.60 -24.21 -11.44
N GLY A 17 -7.37 -23.13 -12.18
CA GLY A 17 -8.37 -22.47 -13.01
C GLY A 17 -7.85 -22.36 -14.43
N ASN A 18 -8.33 -23.25 -15.29
CA ASN A 18 -7.98 -23.34 -16.70
C ASN A 18 -8.58 -22.14 -17.46
N PHE A 19 -7.76 -21.14 -17.82
CA PHE A 19 -8.18 -20.06 -18.71
C PHE A 19 -7.74 -20.37 -20.15
N PRO A 20 -8.66 -20.42 -21.12
CA PRO A 20 -8.33 -20.78 -22.49
C PRO A 20 -7.43 -19.73 -23.13
N SER A 21 -6.36 -20.24 -23.74
CA SER A 21 -5.49 -19.53 -24.66
C SER A 21 -6.29 -19.06 -25.87
N LYS A 22 -6.22 -17.76 -26.19
CA LYS A 22 -6.34 -17.20 -27.54
C LYS A 22 -6.09 -15.69 -27.50
N ALA A 23 -4.84 -15.31 -27.71
CA ALA A 23 -4.45 -14.10 -28.44
C ALA A 23 -2.93 -14.09 -28.65
N ALA A 24 -2.45 -15.07 -29.41
CA ALA A 24 -1.16 -14.99 -30.08
C ALA A 24 -1.41 -14.46 -31.50
N ALA A 25 -1.05 -13.20 -31.75
CA ALA A 25 -0.74 -12.59 -33.04
C ALA A 25 -0.40 -11.12 -32.72
N PHE A 26 0.68 -10.48 -33.13
CA PHE A 26 1.53 -10.68 -34.29
C PHE A 26 2.87 -10.00 -34.02
N ALA A 27 3.96 -10.66 -34.39
CA ALA A 27 5.33 -10.21 -34.20
C ALA A 27 5.77 -9.12 -35.20
N LYS A 28 7.03 -8.66 -35.01
CA LYS A 28 7.92 -7.89 -35.92
C LYS A 28 7.69 -6.37 -35.89
N LYS A 29 8.69 -5.50 -35.66
CA LYS A 29 10.07 -5.52 -36.19
C LYS A 29 10.99 -4.54 -35.41
N ARG A 30 12.27 -4.93 -35.32
CA ARG A 30 13.42 -4.29 -34.65
C ARG A 30 13.91 -2.95 -35.26
N ARG A 31 14.70 -2.23 -34.43
CA ARG A 31 15.76 -1.21 -34.70
C ARG A 31 15.25 0.18 -35.13
N THR A 32 15.71 1.33 -34.61
CA THR A 32 17.03 1.73 -34.08
C THR A 32 16.90 3.04 -33.27
N PHE A 33 17.86 3.28 -32.37
CA PHE A 33 18.15 4.49 -31.59
C PHE A 33 17.80 5.85 -32.25
N SER A 34 17.08 6.72 -31.52
CA SER A 34 17.54 8.09 -31.23
C SER A 34 16.70 8.72 -30.12
N PHE A 35 17.40 9.30 -29.16
CA PHE A 35 16.89 9.91 -27.94
C PHE A 35 16.35 11.31 -28.27
N LEU A 36 15.07 11.41 -28.63
CA LEU A 36 14.31 12.66 -28.60
C LEU A 36 12.90 12.37 -28.10
N LEU A 37 12.65 12.82 -26.88
CA LEU A 37 11.35 12.88 -26.22
C LEU A 37 10.46 13.90 -26.97
N PHE A 38 9.98 13.52 -28.15
CA PHE A 38 8.77 14.12 -28.71
C PHE A 38 7.59 13.42 -28.05
N CYS A 39 7.05 14.06 -27.01
CA CYS A 39 5.71 13.78 -26.52
C CYS A 39 4.72 14.12 -27.65
N GLY A 40 4.46 13.15 -28.52
CA GLY A 40 3.37 13.18 -29.47
C GLY A 40 2.06 13.10 -28.69
N TYR A 41 1.46 14.24 -28.42
CA TYR A 41 0.08 14.37 -27.96
C TYR A 41 -0.84 13.85 -29.06
N SER A 42 -1.10 12.55 -29.07
CA SER A 42 -2.02 11.90 -30.02
C SER A 42 -3.30 11.49 -29.31
N SER A 43 -4.42 11.92 -29.92
CA SER A 43 -5.82 11.61 -29.61
C SER A 43 -6.50 12.54 -28.58
N GLN A 44 -6.97 13.67 -29.12
CA GLN A 44 -7.98 14.52 -28.48
C GLN A 44 -9.30 13.75 -28.35
N ARG A 45 -9.63 13.28 -27.14
CA ARG A 45 -11.03 13.03 -26.78
C ARG A 45 -11.70 14.40 -26.56
N THR A 46 -12.69 14.73 -27.37
CA THR A 46 -13.50 15.94 -27.20
C THR A 46 -14.37 15.79 -25.95
N MET A 47 -14.10 16.56 -24.91
CA MET A 47 -15.02 16.65 -23.76
C MET A 47 -16.31 17.36 -24.21
N VAL A 48 -17.45 16.79 -23.82
CA VAL A 48 -18.81 17.21 -24.24
C VAL A 48 -19.21 18.59 -23.70
N TYR A 49 -18.49 19.13 -22.72
CA TYR A 49 -18.75 20.44 -22.13
C TYR A 49 -17.66 21.46 -22.48
N ASN A 50 -18.07 22.62 -22.98
CA ASN A 50 -17.19 23.73 -23.30
C ASN A 50 -16.76 24.47 -22.02
N ILE A 51 -15.74 23.98 -21.35
CA ILE A 51 -15.07 24.66 -20.22
C ILE A 51 -14.19 25.85 -20.66
N LYS A 52 -14.23 26.31 -21.92
CA LYS A 52 -13.35 27.43 -22.38
C LYS A 52 -13.63 28.75 -21.66
N TRP A 53 -14.81 28.93 -21.06
CA TRP A 53 -15.17 30.14 -20.33
C TRP A 53 -14.51 30.24 -18.97
N ILE A 54 -14.09 29.12 -18.37
CA ILE A 54 -13.63 29.11 -16.97
C ILE A 54 -12.28 29.81 -16.82
N ILE A 55 -11.38 29.72 -17.82
CA ILE A 55 -10.10 30.43 -17.82
C ILE A 55 -9.68 30.80 -19.26
N PRO A 56 -10.19 31.90 -19.83
CA PRO A 56 -9.90 32.28 -21.22
C PRO A 56 -8.42 32.61 -21.48
N LYS A 57 -7.65 32.99 -20.45
CA LYS A 57 -6.24 33.40 -20.57
C LYS A 57 -5.21 32.24 -20.58
N LEU A 58 -5.60 30.97 -20.41
CA LEU A 58 -4.66 29.84 -20.33
C LEU A 58 -4.30 29.18 -21.68
N LYS A 59 -4.82 29.67 -22.81
CA LYS A 59 -4.58 29.05 -24.11
C LYS A 59 -3.25 29.39 -24.78
N ASN A 60 -2.61 30.48 -24.38
CA ASN A 60 -1.32 30.92 -24.93
C ASN A 60 -0.36 31.25 -23.78
N PRO A 61 0.11 30.23 -23.03
CA PRO A 61 1.01 30.45 -21.91
C PRO A 61 2.29 31.12 -22.41
N SER A 62 2.67 32.22 -21.77
CA SER A 62 3.93 32.88 -22.05
C SER A 62 5.11 31.96 -21.69
N LYS A 63 6.30 32.21 -22.26
CA LYS A 63 7.52 31.44 -21.92
C LYS A 63 7.80 31.40 -20.40
N LEU A 64 7.42 32.47 -19.69
CA LEU A 64 7.48 32.58 -18.23
C LEU A 64 6.58 31.55 -17.52
N TRP A 65 5.38 31.28 -18.05
CA TRP A 65 4.45 30.31 -17.47
C TRP A 65 4.97 28.87 -17.59
N ASN A 66 5.58 28.55 -18.73
CA ASN A 66 6.22 27.24 -18.94
C ASN A 66 7.40 27.04 -18.00
N PHE A 67 8.22 28.09 -17.81
CA PHE A 67 9.35 28.05 -16.89
C PHE A 67 8.89 27.91 -15.43
N ALA A 68 7.94 28.73 -14.99
CA ALA A 68 7.42 28.70 -13.63
C ALA A 68 6.75 27.35 -13.30
N SER A 69 5.97 26.79 -14.24
CA SER A 69 5.34 25.49 -14.07
C SER A 69 6.40 24.38 -13.96
N THR A 70 7.41 24.39 -14.82
CA THR A 70 8.51 23.40 -14.78
C THR A 70 9.29 23.47 -13.48
N LEU A 71 9.63 24.69 -13.03
CA LEU A 71 10.34 24.91 -11.77
C LEU A 71 9.52 24.43 -10.57
N THR A 72 8.21 24.67 -10.57
CA THR A 72 7.31 24.24 -9.48
C THR A 72 7.19 22.71 -9.43
N PHE A 73 6.97 22.05 -10.57
CA PHE A 73 6.92 20.58 -10.62
C PHE A 73 8.26 19.95 -10.20
N ALA A 74 9.38 20.53 -10.63
CA ALA A 74 10.71 20.07 -10.22
C ALA A 74 10.93 20.26 -8.71
N ALA A 75 10.57 21.42 -8.16
CA ALA A 75 10.70 21.70 -6.74
C ALA A 75 9.82 20.77 -5.89
N VAL A 76 8.54 20.61 -6.24
CA VAL A 76 7.62 19.70 -5.53
C VAL A 76 8.08 18.25 -5.65
N GLY A 77 8.61 17.84 -6.82
CA GLY A 77 9.17 16.50 -7.00
C GLY A 77 10.43 16.23 -6.16
N ILE A 78 11.34 17.21 -6.07
CA ILE A 78 12.54 17.12 -5.23
C ILE A 78 12.15 17.09 -3.74
N VAL A 79 11.22 17.95 -3.32
CA VAL A 79 10.71 17.99 -1.94
C VAL A 79 10.02 16.68 -1.58
N SER A 80 9.22 16.09 -2.48
CA SER A 80 8.60 14.79 -2.26
C SER A 80 9.62 13.66 -2.06
N LYS A 81 10.75 13.68 -2.78
CA LYS A 81 11.82 12.68 -2.61
C LYS A 81 12.66 12.88 -1.35
N LEU A 82 12.79 14.12 -0.86
CA LEU A 82 13.60 14.43 0.33
C LEU A 82 12.81 14.27 1.64
N ILE A 83 11.49 14.47 1.62
CA ILE A 83 10.66 14.43 2.84
C ILE A 83 10.14 13.03 3.16
N ILE A 84 10.08 12.12 2.18
CA ILE A 84 9.54 10.78 2.37
C ILE A 84 10.71 9.78 2.46
N PRO A 85 11.30 9.56 3.65
CA PRO A 85 12.26 8.48 3.83
C PRO A 85 11.56 7.14 3.56
N ASP A 86 12.29 6.21 2.95
CA ASP A 86 11.80 4.86 2.67
C ASP A 86 11.43 4.11 3.97
N SER A 87 10.12 4.11 4.25
CA SER A 87 9.34 3.01 4.83
C SER A 87 9.51 2.65 6.32
N ILE A 88 9.20 3.59 7.22
CA ILE A 88 8.48 3.24 8.46
C ILE A 88 6.99 3.40 8.17
N HIS A 89 6.30 2.30 7.88
CA HIS A 89 4.85 2.32 7.68
C HIS A 89 4.16 2.44 9.04
N ARG A 90 3.97 3.69 9.50
CA ARG A 90 3.10 3.96 10.65
C ARG A 90 1.65 3.65 10.28
N LEU A 91 0.92 2.96 11.15
CA LEU A 91 -0.50 2.72 10.92
C LEU A 91 -1.27 4.04 10.83
N LYS A 92 -2.29 4.01 9.96
CA LYS A 92 -3.24 5.12 9.84
C LYS A 92 -4.05 5.22 11.14
N TRP A 93 -4.35 6.45 11.55
CA TRP A 93 -5.02 6.75 12.81
C TRP A 93 -6.44 6.16 12.92
N GLY A 94 -7.02 5.75 11.79
CA GLY A 94 -8.31 5.07 11.75
C GLY A 94 -8.33 3.71 12.45
N VAL A 95 -7.18 3.02 12.58
CA VAL A 95 -7.12 1.71 13.25
C VAL A 95 -7.48 1.83 14.74
N GLY A 96 -6.90 2.81 15.44
CA GLY A 96 -7.24 3.07 16.84
C GLY A 96 -8.69 3.47 17.03
N ARG A 97 -9.29 4.15 16.05
CA ARG A 97 -10.72 4.52 16.07
C ARG A 97 -11.62 3.28 16.00
N LEU A 98 -11.32 2.33 15.12
CA LEU A 98 -12.10 1.10 14.96
C LEU A 98 -12.17 0.29 16.27
N ILE A 99 -11.06 0.24 17.01
CA ILE A 99 -10.98 -0.51 18.28
C ILE A 99 -11.68 0.26 19.41
N LEU A 100 -11.49 1.59 19.47
CA LEU A 100 -12.07 2.44 20.52
C LEU A 100 -13.61 2.51 20.43
N GLU A 101 -14.14 2.63 19.22
CA GLU A 101 -15.58 2.79 18.95
C GLU A 101 -16.31 1.45 18.79
N SER A 102 -15.60 0.32 18.86
CA SER A 102 -16.24 -1.00 18.77
C SER A 102 -17.13 -1.26 19.98
N PRO A 103 -18.39 -1.72 19.79
CA PRO A 103 -19.29 -2.03 20.90
C PRO A 103 -18.79 -3.20 21.75
N VAL A 104 -18.11 -4.15 21.12
CA VAL A 104 -17.44 -5.28 21.77
C VAL A 104 -15.95 -5.17 21.46
N THR A 105 -15.09 -5.25 22.47
CA THR A 105 -13.65 -5.15 22.28
C THR A 105 -13.13 -6.33 21.43
N PRO A 106 -12.52 -6.07 20.26
CA PRO A 106 -11.99 -7.13 19.41
C PRO A 106 -10.63 -7.62 19.90
N ILE A 107 -10.34 -8.90 19.63
CA ILE A 107 -8.98 -9.46 19.73
C ILE A 107 -8.25 -9.16 18.42
N VAL A 108 -7.05 -8.61 18.50
CA VAL A 108 -6.26 -8.23 17.31
C VAL A 108 -5.04 -9.11 17.20
N VAL A 109 -4.88 -9.79 16.05
CA VAL A 109 -3.72 -10.64 15.77
C VAL A 109 -2.84 -9.95 14.73
N PRO A 110 -1.63 -9.47 15.10
CA PRO A 110 -0.72 -8.86 14.14
C PRO A 110 -0.12 -9.93 13.22
N ILE A 111 -0.05 -9.63 11.92
CA ILE A 111 0.52 -10.53 10.91
C ILE A 111 1.50 -9.73 10.08
N TYR A 112 2.67 -10.29 9.82
CA TYR A 112 3.67 -9.70 8.93
C TYR A 112 4.14 -10.71 7.89
N HIS A 113 4.48 -10.21 6.70
CA HIS A 113 4.92 -11.03 5.58
C HIS A 113 6.11 -10.39 4.87
N VAL A 114 7.01 -11.23 4.36
CA VAL A 114 8.21 -10.84 3.60
C VAL A 114 8.31 -11.71 2.35
N GLY A 115 8.67 -11.11 1.21
CA GLY A 115 8.88 -11.80 -0.07
C GLY A 115 7.67 -11.85 -1.00
N MET A 116 6.53 -11.25 -0.61
CA MET A 116 5.35 -11.15 -1.48
C MET A 116 5.58 -10.28 -2.72
N ASP A 117 6.42 -9.24 -2.58
CA ASP A 117 6.92 -8.40 -3.66
C ASP A 117 7.68 -9.18 -4.74
N GLN A 118 8.30 -10.30 -4.37
CA GLN A 118 8.97 -11.19 -5.31
C GLN A 118 7.97 -12.02 -6.12
N VAL A 119 6.86 -12.41 -5.50
CA VAL A 119 5.75 -13.14 -6.16
C VAL A 119 5.05 -12.22 -7.14
N LEU A 120 4.72 -10.99 -6.74
CA LEU A 120 4.09 -10.00 -7.60
C LEU A 120 4.83 -8.66 -7.47
N PRO A 121 5.68 -8.30 -8.45
CA PRO A 121 6.43 -7.04 -8.41
C PRO A 121 5.51 -5.81 -8.36
N ASN A 122 5.92 -4.80 -7.59
CA ASN A 122 5.22 -3.51 -7.52
C ASN A 122 5.43 -2.62 -8.76
N GLU A 123 6.30 -3.02 -9.68
CA GLU A 123 6.58 -2.32 -10.93
C GLU A 123 6.16 -3.15 -12.14
N PRO A 124 5.70 -2.50 -13.23
CA PRO A 124 5.35 -3.20 -14.45
C PRO A 124 6.58 -3.91 -15.06
N PRO A 125 6.43 -5.11 -15.64
CA PRO A 125 5.17 -5.82 -15.86
C PRO A 125 4.69 -6.61 -14.63
N TYR A 126 3.43 -6.42 -14.22
CA TYR A 126 2.78 -7.08 -13.07
C TYR A 126 2.47 -8.56 -13.34
N ILE A 127 3.51 -9.38 -13.42
CA ILE A 127 3.41 -10.80 -13.73
C ILE A 127 3.75 -11.59 -12.48
N ILE A 128 2.87 -12.51 -12.11
CA ILE A 128 3.08 -13.42 -10.98
C ILE A 128 4.28 -14.32 -11.30
N LYS A 129 5.30 -14.30 -10.43
CA LYS A 129 6.48 -15.16 -10.48
C LYS A 129 6.26 -16.36 -9.54
N LEU A 130 6.33 -17.56 -10.10
CA LEU A 130 6.25 -18.80 -9.34
C LEU A 130 7.57 -19.09 -8.61
N PHE A 131 7.51 -19.96 -7.60
CA PHE A 131 8.67 -20.45 -6.84
C PHE A 131 9.48 -19.35 -6.13
N LYS A 132 8.80 -18.32 -5.66
CA LYS A 132 9.39 -17.29 -4.81
C LYS A 132 9.11 -17.60 -3.34
N LYS A 133 10.10 -17.31 -2.50
CA LYS A 133 9.99 -17.53 -1.06
C LYS A 133 9.13 -16.43 -0.45
N VAL A 134 8.11 -16.83 0.28
CA VAL A 134 7.29 -15.93 1.10
C VAL A 134 7.32 -16.45 2.53
N THR A 135 7.65 -15.58 3.47
CA THR A 135 7.62 -15.89 4.90
C THR A 135 6.51 -15.07 5.52
N ILE A 136 5.59 -15.72 6.24
CA ILE A 136 4.50 -15.09 6.97
C ILE A 136 4.67 -15.47 8.43
N LYS A 137 4.58 -14.48 9.31
CA LYS A 137 4.62 -14.68 10.76
C LYS A 137 3.37 -14.09 11.39
N TYR A 138 2.77 -14.87 12.28
CA TYR A 138 1.67 -14.47 13.14
C TYR A 138 2.26 -14.07 14.49
N GLY A 139 1.86 -12.92 15.01
CA GLY A 139 2.19 -12.50 16.38
C GLY A 139 1.14 -12.96 17.38
N GLU A 140 1.40 -12.67 18.64
CA GLU A 140 0.49 -13.03 19.74
C GLU A 140 -0.82 -12.23 19.66
N PRO A 141 -1.97 -12.86 19.96
CA PRO A 141 -3.24 -12.14 20.07
C PRO A 141 -3.20 -11.05 21.13
N ILE A 142 -3.61 -9.84 20.75
CA ILE A 142 -3.65 -8.66 21.61
C ILE A 142 -5.08 -8.48 22.13
N ASP A 143 -5.22 -8.46 23.45
CA ASP A 143 -6.46 -8.09 24.15
C ASP A 143 -6.40 -6.63 24.63
N PHE A 144 -7.25 -5.78 24.05
CA PHE A 144 -7.34 -4.36 24.38
C PHE A 144 -8.26 -4.05 25.56
N SER A 145 -8.90 -5.05 26.18
CA SER A 145 -9.93 -4.82 27.21
C SER A 145 -9.40 -4.00 28.39
N LYS A 146 -8.18 -4.29 28.86
CA LYS A 146 -7.53 -3.56 29.95
C LYS A 146 -7.19 -2.11 29.56
N LEU A 147 -6.53 -1.94 28.41
CA LEU A 147 -6.13 -0.62 27.90
C LEU A 147 -7.36 0.28 27.67
N LEU A 148 -8.43 -0.26 27.10
CA LEU A 148 -9.68 0.50 26.90
C LEU A 148 -10.36 0.86 28.21
N ALA A 149 -10.33 -0.02 29.21
CA ALA A 149 -10.86 0.28 30.54
C ALA A 149 -10.10 1.44 31.20
N GLU A 150 -8.77 1.45 31.12
CA GLU A 150 -7.90 2.52 31.64
C GLU A 150 -8.11 3.84 30.90
N LEU A 151 -8.23 3.81 29.56
CA LEU A 151 -8.46 5.00 28.73
C LEU A 151 -9.84 5.63 29.01
N ARG A 152 -10.87 4.81 29.23
CA ARG A 152 -12.21 5.28 29.61
C ARG A 152 -12.25 5.82 31.04
N ALA A 153 -11.53 5.18 31.98
CA ALA A 153 -11.46 5.62 33.37
C ALA A 153 -10.68 6.94 33.54
N SER A 154 -9.66 7.16 32.72
CA SER A 154 -8.83 8.38 32.75
C SER A 154 -9.45 9.58 32.05
N ASN A 155 -10.64 9.43 31.44
CA ASN A 155 -11.34 10.46 30.64
C ASN A 155 -10.40 11.13 29.62
N ALA A 156 -9.50 10.34 29.02
CA ALA A 156 -8.50 10.82 28.09
C ALA A 156 -9.18 11.40 26.84
N ASP A 157 -8.55 12.41 26.24
CA ASP A 157 -9.01 12.97 24.97
C ASP A 157 -9.05 11.86 23.90
N GLU A 158 -10.11 11.82 23.09
CA GLU A 158 -10.32 10.74 22.11
C GLU A 158 -9.14 10.61 21.15
N VAL A 159 -8.50 11.73 20.80
CA VAL A 159 -7.34 11.73 19.91
C VAL A 159 -6.15 11.03 20.57
N GLN A 160 -5.93 11.29 21.86
CA GLN A 160 -4.88 10.64 22.65
C GLN A 160 -5.15 9.14 22.82
N ALA A 161 -6.40 8.75 23.10
CA ALA A 161 -6.79 7.34 23.19
C ALA A 161 -6.57 6.58 21.87
N ARG A 162 -7.03 7.15 20.75
CA ARG A 162 -6.81 6.57 19.40
C ARG A 162 -5.33 6.46 19.08
N LYS A 163 -4.53 7.46 19.44
CA LYS A 163 -3.08 7.46 19.26
C LYS A 163 -2.42 6.36 20.08
N ALA A 164 -2.76 6.23 21.37
CA ALA A 164 -2.19 5.21 22.26
C ALA A 164 -2.44 3.79 21.75
N ILE A 165 -3.67 3.48 21.31
CA ILE A 165 -4.01 2.18 20.73
C ILE A 165 -3.20 1.92 19.46
N THR A 166 -3.13 2.92 18.56
CA THR A 166 -2.42 2.78 17.29
C THR A 166 -0.92 2.59 17.51
N ASP A 167 -0.32 3.37 18.42
CA ASP A 167 1.11 3.30 18.73
C ASP A 167 1.48 1.94 19.36
N TYR A 168 0.59 1.34 20.15
CA TYR A 168 0.78 -0.01 20.69
C TYR A 168 0.84 -1.07 19.57
N ILE A 169 -0.11 -1.03 18.63
CA ILE A 169 -0.14 -1.96 17.49
C ILE A 169 1.07 -1.75 16.58
N ASP A 170 1.45 -0.49 16.35
CA ASP A 170 2.64 -0.14 15.57
C ASP A 170 3.91 -0.74 16.18
N ALA A 171 4.07 -0.68 17.51
CA ALA A 171 5.21 -1.26 18.21
C ALA A 171 5.26 -2.78 18.06
N GLU A 172 4.12 -3.47 18.23
CA GLU A 172 4.03 -4.92 18.05
C GLU A 172 4.30 -5.35 16.61
N LEU A 173 3.79 -4.63 15.62
CA LEU A 173 4.08 -4.89 14.21
C LEU A 173 5.55 -4.65 13.88
N LEU A 174 6.19 -3.63 14.46
CA LEU A 174 7.61 -3.36 14.25
C LEU A 174 8.49 -4.47 14.82
N ARG A 175 8.14 -4.99 16.00
CA ARG A 175 8.78 -6.18 16.58
C ARG A 175 8.61 -7.39 15.68
N LEU A 176 7.37 -7.67 15.26
CA LEU A 176 7.04 -8.80 14.39
C LEU A 176 7.75 -8.71 13.03
N LYS A 177 7.86 -7.51 12.46
CA LYS A 177 8.62 -7.23 11.24
C LYS A 177 10.07 -7.70 11.37
N LYS A 178 10.78 -7.22 12.39
CA LYS A 178 12.20 -7.56 12.61
C LYS A 178 12.40 -9.07 12.70
N GLU A 179 11.57 -9.73 13.50
CA GLU A 179 11.64 -11.19 13.67
C GLU A 179 11.32 -11.95 12.37
N THR A 180 10.39 -11.45 11.56
CA THR A 180 10.02 -12.07 10.27
C THR A 180 11.11 -11.88 9.22
N GLU A 181 11.75 -10.71 9.19
CA GLU A 181 12.88 -10.43 8.29
C GLU A 181 14.08 -11.31 8.64
N GLU A 182 14.41 -11.45 9.93
CA GLU A 182 15.45 -12.37 10.39
C GLU A 182 15.14 -13.83 10.03
N LEU A 183 13.89 -14.26 10.21
CA LEU A 183 13.45 -15.60 9.83
C LEU A 183 13.51 -15.83 8.32
N HIS A 184 13.14 -14.83 7.52
CA HIS A 184 13.19 -14.88 6.08
C HIS A 184 14.62 -14.97 5.54
N VAL A 185 15.62 -14.44 6.24
CA VAL A 185 17.03 -14.60 5.82
C VAL A 185 17.56 -16.00 6.18
N LYS A 186 17.08 -16.59 7.28
CA LYS A 186 17.56 -17.89 7.79
C LYS A 186 17.01 -19.11 7.03
N LEU A 187 15.74 -19.06 6.61
CA LEU A 187 15.07 -20.14 5.86
C LEU A 187 15.33 -20.06 4.37
#